data_AF-A0A0P0CVI7-F1
#
_entry.id   AF-A0A0P0CVI7-F1
#
_cell.length_a   1.000
_cell.length_b   1.000
_cell.length_c   1.000
_cell.angle_alpha   90.00
_cell.angle_beta   90.00
_cell.angle_gamma   90.00
#
_symmetry.space_group_name_H-M   'P 1'
#
loop_
_entity.id
_entity.type
_entity.pdbx_description
1 polymer ?
#
loop_
_entity_poly.entity_id
_entity_poly.type
_entity_poly.pdbx_seq_one_letter_code
_entity_poly.pdbx_strand_id
1 'polypeptide(L)'
;MPKGRGRGGGGHKGQRRHFTNPDQLAQSEEKKEKERQWRQQRGEISSDEDDDSKASQSSSESEEEGSETEEQKEAKAKGVQHLIEVENPNRVIQKERKVHDIKLDTENTQLSRREREELEKQKAKVHYQKLHAAGKTNEAKADLARLAIIRKQREEAAKRREEEMKARQEAEKSKANLTKRALGKKT
;
A
#
# COMPACT_ATOMS: atom_id res chain seq x y z
N MET A 1 46.00 4.69 32.15
CA MET A 1 45.08 3.57 31.79
C MET A 1 43.70 4.13 31.47
N PRO A 2 43.25 4.14 30.21
CA PRO A 2 41.92 4.64 29.88
C PRO A 2 40.85 3.61 30.27
N LYS A 3 39.92 4.00 31.14
CA LYS A 3 38.76 3.19 31.55
C LYS A 3 37.83 3.01 30.34
N GLY A 4 37.80 1.79 29.79
CA GLY A 4 36.87 1.42 28.74
C GLY A 4 35.43 1.67 29.17
N ARG A 5 34.75 2.59 28.48
CA ARG A 5 33.29 2.71 28.54
C ARG A 5 32.72 1.45 27.90
N GLY A 6 32.37 0.46 28.72
CA GLY A 6 31.58 -0.68 28.30
C GLY A 6 30.25 -0.18 27.75
N ARG A 7 30.13 -0.11 26.43
CA ARG A 7 28.84 -0.02 25.73
C ARG A 7 28.17 -1.37 25.92
N GLY A 8 27.58 -1.58 27.10
CA GLY A 8 26.73 -2.70 27.39
C GLY A 8 25.59 -2.69 26.38
N GLY A 9 25.63 -3.62 25.44
CA GLY A 9 24.55 -3.87 24.50
C GLY A 9 23.30 -4.19 25.31
N GLY A 10 22.46 -3.18 25.51
CA GLY A 10 21.15 -3.31 26.14
C GLY A 10 20.32 -4.27 25.31
N GLY A 11 20.34 -5.54 25.71
CA GLY A 11 19.57 -6.58 25.06
C GLY A 11 18.11 -6.14 24.98
N HIS A 12 17.49 -6.32 23.82
CA HIS A 12 16.07 -6.02 23.57
C HIS A 12 15.11 -6.96 24.33
N LYS A 13 15.57 -7.51 25.47
CA LYS A 13 14.78 -8.34 26.38
C LYS A 13 13.93 -7.39 27.22
N GLY A 14 12.70 -7.16 26.79
CA GLY A 14 11.72 -6.31 27.48
C GLY A 14 11.16 -5.16 26.63
N GLN A 15 11.71 -4.90 25.45
CA GLN A 15 11.09 -3.98 24.49
C GLN A 15 9.88 -4.66 23.86
N ARG A 16 8.76 -3.94 23.72
CA ARG A 16 7.55 -4.46 23.09
C ARG A 16 7.90 -4.81 21.64
N ARG A 17 7.64 -6.04 21.23
CA ARG A 17 7.84 -6.47 19.84
C ARG A 17 6.81 -5.73 18.99
N HIS A 18 7.23 -4.67 18.32
CA HIS A 18 6.44 -4.01 17.30
C HIS A 18 6.47 -4.88 16.05
N PHE A 19 5.34 -5.51 15.73
CA PHE A 19 5.15 -6.13 14.43
C PHE A 19 4.68 -5.03 13.48
N THR A 20 5.43 -4.77 12.42
CA THR A 20 5.00 -3.84 11.38
C THR A 20 3.80 -4.44 10.67
N ASN A 21 2.68 -3.71 10.67
CA ASN A 21 1.49 -4.13 9.96
C ASN A 21 1.75 -4.11 8.44
N PRO A 22 1.14 -5.02 7.65
CA PRO A 22 1.32 -5.07 6.20
C PRO A 22 1.02 -3.72 5.53
N ASP A 23 -0.02 -3.02 5.99
CA ASP A 23 -0.38 -1.69 5.49
C ASP A 23 0.69 -0.63 5.78
N GLN A 24 1.39 -0.74 6.92
CA GLN A 24 2.51 0.18 7.23
C GLN A 24 3.73 -0.10 6.35
N LEU A 25 3.97 -1.37 6.00
CA LEU A 25 5.03 -1.72 5.06
C LEU A 25 4.74 -1.13 3.68
N ALA A 26 3.51 -1.30 3.19
CA ALA A 26 3.10 -0.78 1.88
C ALA A 26 3.22 0.75 1.81
N GLN A 27 2.75 1.47 2.84
CA GLN A 27 2.92 2.92 2.92
C GLN A 27 4.39 3.36 3.00
N SER A 28 5.25 2.55 3.63
CA SER A 28 6.68 2.83 3.70
C SER A 28 7.36 2.65 2.34
N GLU A 29 6.95 1.64 1.57
CA GLU A 29 7.46 1.38 0.23
C GLU A 29 6.97 2.44 -0.75
N GLU A 30 5.69 2.80 -0.71
CA GLU A 30 5.13 3.85 -1.56
C GLU A 30 5.81 5.21 -1.31
N LYS A 31 6.10 5.56 -0.05
CA LYS A 31 6.84 6.77 0.29
C LYS A 31 8.27 6.74 -0.26
N LYS A 32 8.97 5.61 -0.11
CA LYS A 32 10.33 5.43 -0.66
C LYS A 32 10.34 5.51 -2.19
N GLU A 33 9.36 4.92 -2.85
CA GLU A 33 9.27 4.94 -4.30
C GLU A 33 8.96 6.36 -4.81
N LYS A 34 8.04 7.07 -4.15
CA LYS A 34 7.75 8.47 -4.45
C LYS A 34 8.95 9.38 -4.24
N GLU A 35 9.73 9.14 -3.18
CA GLU A 35 10.97 9.86 -2.91
C GLU A 35 12.05 9.56 -3.96
N ARG A 36 12.21 8.29 -4.37
CA ARG A 36 13.10 7.93 -5.49
C ARG A 36 12.67 8.61 -6.79
N GLN A 37 11.37 8.62 -7.09
CA GLN A 37 10.83 9.30 -8.28
C GLN A 37 11.05 10.83 -8.22
N TRP A 38 10.90 11.44 -7.05
CA TRP A 38 11.24 12.85 -6.86
C TRP A 38 12.72 13.09 -7.15
N ARG A 39 13.63 12.31 -6.54
CA ARG A 39 15.08 12.46 -6.75
C ARG A 39 15.49 12.21 -8.20
N GLN A 40 14.84 11.27 -8.90
CA GLN A 40 15.02 11.05 -10.34
C GLN A 40 14.58 12.26 -11.17
N GLN A 41 13.43 12.87 -10.85
CA GLN A 41 12.96 14.08 -11.55
C GLN A 41 13.88 15.28 -11.32
N ARG A 42 14.53 15.37 -10.16
CA ARG A 42 15.57 16.39 -9.87
C ARG A 42 16.95 16.04 -10.46
N GLY A 43 17.12 14.88 -11.08
CA GLY A 43 18.39 14.44 -11.64
C GLY A 43 19.46 14.11 -10.61
N GLU A 44 19.09 13.90 -9.34
CA GLU A 44 20.02 13.59 -8.24
C GLU A 44 20.40 12.10 -8.17
N ILE A 45 19.79 11.24 -9.01
CA ILE A 45 20.13 9.81 -9.07
C ILE A 45 20.08 9.30 -10.50
N SER A 46 21.23 8.83 -11.00
CA SER A 46 21.34 8.07 -12.26
C SER A 46 20.82 6.65 -12.02
N SER A 47 20.22 6.05 -13.05
CA SER A 47 19.47 4.78 -12.99
C SER A 47 20.33 3.52 -12.70
N ASP A 48 21.55 3.65 -12.16
CA ASP A 48 22.54 2.56 -12.10
C ASP A 48 23.35 2.55 -10.79
N GLU A 49 22.66 2.66 -9.64
CA GLU A 49 23.24 2.36 -8.32
C GLU A 49 22.20 1.61 -7.48
N ASP A 50 22.11 0.30 -7.74
CA ASP A 50 21.76 -0.68 -6.72
C ASP A 50 23.05 -0.96 -5.93
N ASP A 51 23.26 -0.28 -4.80
CA ASP A 51 24.23 -0.73 -3.80
C ASP A 51 23.71 -0.57 -2.37
N ASP A 52 23.75 -1.70 -1.69
CA ASP A 52 23.48 -1.95 -0.29
C ASP A 52 24.44 -1.14 0.59
N SER A 53 24.08 0.12 0.89
CA SER A 53 24.88 0.97 1.77
C SER A 53 24.07 1.45 2.97
N LYS A 54 24.33 0.77 4.10
CA LYS A 54 24.09 1.19 5.48
C LYS A 54 24.40 2.68 5.68
N ALA A 55 23.39 3.54 5.54
CA ALA A 55 23.50 4.97 5.84
C ALA A 55 23.15 5.24 7.30
N SER A 56 24.21 5.32 8.10
CA SER A 56 24.27 5.99 9.39
C SER A 56 23.74 7.42 9.32
N GLN A 57 23.16 7.85 10.44
CA GLN A 57 22.82 9.23 10.82
C GLN A 57 23.49 10.35 10.01
N SER A 58 22.69 11.27 9.49
CA SER A 58 23.13 12.64 9.23
C SER A 58 21.96 13.61 9.38
N SER A 59 22.15 14.54 10.32
CA SER A 59 21.59 15.88 10.46
C SER A 59 20.24 16.21 9.81
N SER A 60 19.24 16.38 10.68
CA SER A 60 18.14 17.31 10.47
C SER A 60 18.65 18.71 10.80
N GLU A 61 19.08 19.46 9.79
CA GLU A 61 19.22 20.92 9.85
C GLU A 61 18.05 21.50 9.06
N SER A 62 17.09 22.05 9.80
CA SER A 62 15.99 22.85 9.28
C SER A 62 16.53 24.24 8.96
N GLU A 63 16.83 24.48 7.69
CA GLU A 63 17.00 25.83 7.16
C GLU A 63 15.62 26.28 6.63
N GLU A 64 15.01 27.19 7.38
CA GLU A 64 13.86 28.01 6.99
C GLU A 64 14.33 28.98 5.90
N GLU A 65 14.21 28.56 4.64
CA GLU A 65 14.39 29.43 3.49
C GLU A 65 13.03 30.03 3.14
N GLY A 66 12.96 31.35 3.31
CA GLY A 66 11.77 32.16 3.22
C GLY A 66 11.04 31.93 1.90
N SER A 67 9.81 31.43 2.03
CA SER A 67 8.82 31.49 0.96
C SER A 67 8.47 32.95 0.69
N GLU A 68 9.31 33.63 -0.10
CA GLU A 68 8.97 34.85 -0.84
C GLU A 68 7.73 34.53 -1.68
N THR A 69 6.58 34.81 -1.07
CA THR A 69 5.30 34.91 -1.74
C THR A 69 5.46 36.08 -2.71
N GLU A 70 5.82 35.77 -3.95
CA GLU A 70 5.58 36.62 -5.10
C GLU A 70 4.06 36.75 -5.26
N GLU A 71 3.46 37.55 -4.39
CA GLU A 71 2.25 38.30 -4.67
C GLU A 71 2.51 38.99 -6.01
N GLN A 72 1.97 38.42 -7.09
CA GLN A 72 1.81 39.06 -8.38
C GLN A 72 0.85 40.25 -8.21
N LYS A 73 1.31 41.28 -7.48
CA LYS A 73 0.76 42.62 -7.56
C LYS A 73 1.12 43.10 -8.94
N GLU A 74 0.10 43.10 -9.80
CA GLU A 74 -0.05 43.91 -11.00
C GLU A 74 1.20 44.71 -11.32
N ALA A 75 2.04 44.19 -12.21
CA ALA A 75 3.19 44.92 -12.70
C ALA A 75 2.68 46.24 -13.30
N LYS A 76 2.77 47.33 -12.52
CA LYS A 76 2.33 48.68 -12.92
C LYS A 76 2.93 48.96 -14.29
N ALA A 77 2.07 49.11 -15.32
CA ALA A 77 2.59 49.17 -16.68
C ALA A 77 3.59 50.33 -16.80
N LYS A 78 4.74 50.04 -17.39
CA LYS A 78 5.90 50.92 -17.37
C LYS A 78 5.71 51.99 -18.45
N GLY A 79 5.78 53.26 -18.06
CA GLY A 79 5.75 54.39 -18.99
C GLY A 79 4.41 54.57 -19.72
N VAL A 80 4.46 54.83 -21.03
CA VAL A 80 3.30 55.19 -21.87
C VAL A 80 2.43 53.98 -22.27
N GLN A 81 2.79 52.77 -21.82
CA GLN A 81 2.09 51.53 -22.16
C GLN A 81 0.60 51.53 -21.77
N HIS A 82 0.21 52.29 -20.73
CA HIS A 82 -1.19 52.46 -20.35
C HIS A 82 -2.01 53.31 -21.34
N LEU A 83 -1.36 54.15 -22.15
CA LEU A 83 -2.02 55.08 -23.07
C LEU A 83 -2.16 54.50 -24.48
N ILE A 84 -1.44 53.42 -24.80
CA ILE A 84 -1.44 52.79 -26.12
C ILE A 84 -2.44 51.64 -26.13
N GLU A 85 -3.52 51.79 -26.89
CA GLU A 85 -4.48 50.73 -27.16
C GLU A 85 -3.83 49.67 -28.07
N VAL A 86 -3.71 48.44 -27.58
CA VAL A 86 -3.13 47.34 -28.35
C VAL A 86 -4.24 46.57 -29.06
N GLU A 87 -4.49 46.90 -30.32
CA GLU A 87 -5.45 46.24 -31.21
C GLU A 87 -4.92 44.93 -31.82
N ASN A 88 -4.12 44.15 -31.08
CA ASN A 88 -3.63 42.88 -31.59
C ASN A 88 -4.71 41.80 -31.42
N PRO A 89 -5.33 41.31 -32.50
CA PRO A 89 -6.43 40.34 -32.43
C PRO A 89 -6.00 38.98 -31.85
N ASN A 90 -4.71 38.66 -31.88
CA ASN A 90 -4.15 37.44 -31.31
C ASN A 90 -3.67 37.63 -29.86
N ARG A 91 -3.83 38.82 -29.27
CA ARG A 91 -3.44 39.08 -27.88
C ARG A 91 -4.45 38.45 -26.93
N VAL A 92 -4.03 37.42 -26.21
CA VAL A 92 -4.84 36.81 -25.14
C VAL A 92 -4.89 37.77 -23.95
N ILE A 93 -6.02 38.46 -23.77
CA ILE A 93 -6.28 39.33 -22.61
C ILE A 93 -6.89 38.46 -21.51
N GLN A 94 -6.10 38.18 -20.48
CA GLN A 94 -6.57 37.52 -19.26
C GLN A 94 -7.44 38.52 -18.48
N LYS A 95 -8.77 38.39 -18.56
CA LYS A 95 -9.71 39.16 -17.73
C LYS A 95 -10.14 38.27 -16.57
N GLU A 96 -9.97 38.74 -15.35
CA GLU A 96 -10.47 38.05 -14.17
C GLU A 96 -11.99 37.98 -14.22
N ARG A 97 -12.54 36.76 -14.26
CA ARG A 97 -13.99 36.51 -14.18
C ARG A 97 -14.30 35.89 -12.84
N LYS A 98 -15.44 36.27 -12.27
CA LYS A 98 -15.87 35.71 -10.99
C LYS A 98 -16.32 34.26 -11.19
N VAL A 99 -15.95 33.39 -10.24
CA VAL A 99 -16.16 31.93 -10.30
C VAL A 99 -17.62 31.54 -10.58
N HIS A 100 -18.58 32.33 -10.09
CA HIS A 100 -20.02 32.11 -10.25
C HIS A 100 -20.54 32.31 -11.68
N ASP A 101 -19.81 33.06 -12.52
CA ASP A 101 -20.22 33.33 -13.91
C ASP A 101 -19.63 32.31 -14.89
N ILE A 102 -18.79 31.38 -14.41
CA ILE A 102 -18.20 30.32 -15.21
C ILE A 102 -19.19 29.16 -15.28
N LYS A 103 -20.05 29.17 -16.29
CA LYS A 103 -20.85 27.99 -16.66
C LYS A 103 -19.91 26.97 -17.30
N LEU A 104 -19.53 25.97 -16.53
CA LEU A 104 -18.85 24.78 -17.03
C LEU A 104 -19.88 23.96 -17.80
N ASP A 105 -19.99 24.17 -19.11
CA ASP A 105 -20.77 23.30 -19.99
C ASP A 105 -20.03 21.95 -20.12
N THR A 106 -20.17 21.12 -19.08
CA THR A 106 -19.51 19.81 -18.92
C THR A 106 -19.97 18.77 -19.94
N GLU A 107 -21.03 19.04 -20.69
CA GLU A 107 -21.61 18.10 -21.65
C GLU A 107 -20.86 18.04 -22.99
N ASN A 108 -20.10 19.08 -23.35
CA ASN A 108 -19.47 19.19 -24.67
C ASN A 108 -17.93 19.14 -24.67
N THR A 109 -17.29 19.07 -23.50
CA THR A 109 -15.85 18.81 -23.43
C THR A 109 -15.61 17.32 -23.68
N GLN A 110 -15.60 16.94 -24.95
CA GLN A 110 -15.17 15.63 -25.38
C GLN A 110 -13.74 15.41 -24.87
N LEU A 111 -13.60 14.54 -23.86
CA LEU A 111 -12.30 14.11 -23.34
C LEU A 111 -11.36 13.81 -24.51
N SER A 112 -10.13 14.33 -24.42
CA SER A 112 -9.12 14.11 -25.44
C SER A 112 -9.00 12.61 -25.70
N ARG A 113 -8.71 12.19 -26.94
CA ARG A 113 -8.57 10.77 -27.30
C ARG A 113 -7.69 10.03 -26.29
N ARG A 114 -6.62 10.68 -25.84
CA ARG A 114 -5.71 10.20 -24.81
C ARG A 114 -6.40 9.95 -23.46
N GLU A 115 -7.21 10.89 -23.00
CA GLU A 115 -7.94 10.79 -21.73
C GLU A 115 -9.00 9.69 -21.77
N ARG A 116 -9.65 9.48 -22.92
CA ARG A 116 -10.60 8.36 -23.10
C ARG A 116 -9.91 7.01 -22.99
N GLU A 117 -8.79 6.83 -23.69
CA GLU A 117 -8.01 5.59 -23.66
C GLU A 117 -7.42 5.34 -22.25
N GLU A 118 -6.99 6.39 -21.54
CA GLU A 118 -6.51 6.29 -20.16
C GLU A 118 -7.63 5.87 -19.18
N LEU A 119 -8.82 6.47 -19.29
CA LEU A 119 -9.97 6.07 -18.47
C LEU A 119 -10.45 4.65 -18.78
N GLU A 120 -10.43 4.24 -20.04
CA GLU A 120 -10.79 2.88 -20.43
C GLU A 120 -9.78 1.86 -19.87
N LYS A 121 -8.48 2.17 -19.95
CA LYS A 121 -7.42 1.35 -19.35
C LYS A 121 -7.60 1.24 -17.83
N GLN A 122 -7.97 2.33 -17.15
CA GLN A 122 -8.28 2.29 -15.72
C GLN A 122 -9.50 1.42 -15.44
N LYS A 123 -10.60 1.59 -16.19
CA LYS A 123 -11.81 0.78 -16.06
C LYS A 123 -11.54 -0.70 -16.30
N ALA A 124 -10.73 -1.05 -17.30
CA ALA A 124 -10.34 -2.43 -17.59
C ALA A 124 -9.53 -3.06 -16.45
N LYS A 125 -8.58 -2.31 -15.87
CA LYS A 125 -7.82 -2.76 -14.69
C LYS A 125 -8.73 -3.01 -13.49
N VAL A 126 -9.61 -2.06 -13.18
CA VAL A 126 -10.58 -2.19 -12.08
C VAL A 126 -11.52 -3.38 -12.32
N HIS A 127 -11.99 -3.57 -13.55
CA HIS A 127 -12.82 -4.69 -13.92
C HIS A 127 -12.09 -6.04 -13.75
N TYR A 128 -10.84 -6.13 -14.20
CA TYR A 128 -10.00 -7.31 -13.99
C TYR A 128 -9.82 -7.61 -12.50
N GLN A 129 -9.45 -6.61 -11.70
CA GLN A 129 -9.31 -6.76 -10.25
C GLN A 129 -10.62 -7.20 -9.59
N LYS A 130 -11.75 -6.63 -10.02
CA LYS A 130 -13.09 -7.02 -9.53
C LYS A 130 -13.41 -8.48 -9.87
N LEU A 131 -13.12 -8.93 -11.10
CA LEU A 131 -13.31 -10.31 -11.50
C LEU A 131 -12.36 -11.27 -10.76
N HIS A 132 -11.13 -10.85 -10.52
CA HIS A 132 -10.13 -11.63 -9.79
C HIS A 132 -10.55 -11.78 -8.31
N ALA A 133 -10.95 -10.68 -7.67
CA ALA A 133 -11.50 -10.70 -6.31
C ALA A 133 -12.78 -11.54 -6.21
N ALA A 134 -13.62 -11.53 -7.25
CA ALA A 134 -14.81 -12.39 -7.33
C ALA A 134 -14.48 -13.88 -7.61
N GLY A 135 -13.21 -14.25 -7.80
CA GLY A 135 -12.81 -15.63 -8.09
C GLY A 135 -13.15 -16.09 -9.51
N LYS A 136 -13.39 -15.16 -10.45
CA LYS A 136 -13.86 -15.50 -11.81
C LYS A 136 -12.72 -15.65 -12.82
N THR A 137 -11.56 -15.04 -12.56
CA THR A 137 -10.34 -15.21 -13.37
C THR A 137 -9.80 -16.63 -13.22
N ASN A 138 -9.09 -17.13 -14.24
CA ASN A 138 -8.54 -18.48 -14.21
C ASN A 138 -7.54 -18.66 -13.06
N GLU A 139 -6.75 -17.63 -12.77
CA GLU A 139 -5.82 -17.57 -11.63
C GLU A 139 -6.56 -17.74 -10.30
N ALA A 140 -7.56 -16.89 -10.04
CA ALA A 140 -8.30 -16.95 -8.78
C ALA A 140 -9.09 -18.26 -8.62
N LYS A 141 -9.61 -18.82 -9.72
CA LYS A 141 -10.23 -20.16 -9.71
C LYS A 141 -9.23 -21.24 -9.31
N ALA A 142 -8.02 -21.20 -9.85
CA ALA A 142 -6.97 -22.17 -9.52
C ALA A 142 -6.57 -22.06 -8.05
N ASP A 143 -6.41 -20.83 -7.52
CA ASP A 143 -6.10 -20.60 -6.11
C ASP A 143 -7.23 -21.09 -5.19
N LEU A 144 -8.49 -20.80 -5.53
CA LEU A 144 -9.64 -21.32 -4.79
C LEU A 144 -9.71 -22.85 -4.82
N ALA A 145 -9.41 -23.47 -5.97
CA ALA A 145 -9.35 -24.93 -6.09
C ALA A 145 -8.23 -25.51 -5.22
N ARG A 146 -7.05 -24.89 -5.23
CA ARG A 146 -5.92 -25.27 -4.36
C ARG A 146 -6.29 -25.16 -2.88
N LEU A 147 -6.92 -24.06 -2.48
CA LEU A 147 -7.40 -23.88 -1.10
C LEU A 147 -8.48 -24.91 -0.73
N ALA A 148 -9.38 -25.26 -1.66
CA ALA A 148 -10.39 -26.29 -1.44
C ALA A 148 -9.77 -27.68 -1.21
N ILE A 149 -8.72 -28.05 -1.95
CA ILE A 149 -7.98 -29.30 -1.73
C ILE A 149 -7.38 -29.33 -0.32
N ILE A 150 -6.74 -28.23 0.11
CA ILE A 150 -6.16 -28.14 1.46
C ILE A 150 -7.25 -28.25 2.54
N ARG A 151 -8.39 -27.58 2.36
CA ARG A 151 -9.52 -27.68 3.29
C ARG A 151 -10.01 -29.13 3.40
N LYS A 152 -10.21 -29.82 2.27
CA LYS A 152 -10.60 -31.24 2.25
C LYS A 152 -9.59 -32.12 2.98
N GLN A 153 -8.30 -31.96 2.70
CA GLN A 153 -7.25 -32.72 3.39
C GLN A 153 -7.25 -32.47 4.91
N ARG A 154 -7.49 -31.23 5.35
CA ARG A 154 -7.59 -30.90 6.77
C ARG A 154 -8.83 -31.51 7.42
N GLU A 155 -9.97 -31.43 6.76
CA GLU A 155 -11.21 -32.03 7.23
C GLU A 155 -11.12 -33.56 7.29
N GLU A 156 -10.54 -34.21 6.28
CA GLU A 156 -10.30 -35.65 6.27
C GLU A 156 -9.32 -36.07 7.37
N ALA A 157 -8.23 -35.31 7.57
CA ALA A 157 -7.30 -35.58 8.66
C ALA A 157 -7.94 -35.38 10.05
N ALA A 158 -8.79 -34.37 10.21
CA ALA A 158 -9.55 -34.16 11.45
C ALA A 158 -10.53 -35.32 11.71
N LYS A 159 -11.30 -35.72 10.70
CA LYS A 159 -12.21 -36.87 10.77
C LYS A 159 -11.47 -38.16 11.12
N ARG A 160 -10.33 -38.45 10.46
CA ARG A 160 -9.51 -39.63 10.79
C ARG A 160 -9.00 -39.61 12.23
N ARG A 161 -8.56 -38.46 12.74
CA ARG A 161 -8.16 -38.34 14.15
C ARG A 161 -9.33 -38.54 15.11
N GLU A 162 -10.51 -38.00 14.81
CA GLU A 162 -11.71 -38.19 15.64
C GLU A 162 -12.16 -39.66 15.66
N GLU A 163 -12.13 -40.34 14.51
CA GLU A 163 -12.44 -41.77 14.39
C GLU A 163 -11.42 -42.63 15.15
N GLU A 164 -10.13 -42.34 15.02
CA GLU A 164 -9.07 -43.04 15.77
C GLU A 164 -9.21 -42.83 17.28
N MET A 165 -9.51 -41.60 17.72
CA MET A 165 -9.75 -41.30 19.13
C MET A 165 -10.98 -42.01 19.67
N LYS A 166 -12.08 -42.07 18.91
CA LYS A 166 -13.29 -42.83 19.29
C LYS A 166 -13.02 -44.32 19.37
N ALA A 167 -12.36 -44.90 18.36
CA ALA A 167 -11.99 -46.31 18.35
C ALA A 167 -11.06 -46.67 19.53
N ARG A 168 -10.09 -45.80 19.84
CA ARG A 168 -9.22 -45.97 21.01
C ARG A 168 -10.00 -45.89 22.32
N GLN A 169 -10.91 -44.94 22.47
CA GLN A 169 -11.76 -44.84 23.66
C GLN A 169 -12.70 -46.04 23.81
N GLU A 170 -13.26 -46.57 22.72
CA GLU A 170 -14.08 -47.79 22.74
C GLU A 170 -13.25 -49.03 23.09
N ALA A 171 -12.03 -49.14 22.57
CA ALA A 171 -11.09 -50.18 22.94
C ALA A 171 -10.64 -50.09 24.41
N GLU A 172 -10.42 -48.88 24.92
CA GLU A 172 -10.10 -48.65 26.34
C GLU A 172 -11.30 -48.97 27.24
N LYS A 173 -12.53 -48.58 26.84
CA LYS A 173 -13.77 -48.93 27.55
C LYS A 173 -14.02 -50.44 27.54
N SER A 174 -13.82 -51.12 26.41
CA SER A 174 -14.00 -52.58 26.32
C SER A 174 -12.95 -53.32 27.17
N LYS A 175 -11.68 -52.90 27.12
CA LYS A 175 -10.62 -53.41 28.01
C LYS A 175 -10.96 -53.16 29.48
N ALA A 176 -11.42 -51.96 29.85
CA ALA A 176 -11.82 -51.64 31.22
C ALA A 176 -13.05 -52.46 31.68
N ASN A 177 -14.00 -52.75 30.79
CA ASN A 177 -15.13 -53.61 31.10
C ASN A 177 -14.71 -55.07 31.29
N LEU A 178 -13.79 -55.58 30.45
CA LEU A 178 -13.22 -56.92 30.59
C LEU A 178 -12.45 -57.07 31.91
N THR A 179 -11.62 -56.09 32.28
CA THR A 179 -10.88 -56.14 33.56
C THR A 179 -11.80 -56.05 34.77
N LYS A 180 -12.83 -55.19 34.75
CA LYS A 180 -13.86 -55.13 35.81
C LYS A 180 -14.60 -56.46 35.98
N ARG A 181 -14.99 -57.10 34.86
CA ARG A 181 -15.65 -58.41 34.86
C ARG A 181 -14.72 -59.52 35.39
N ALA A 182 -13.44 -59.49 35.04
CA ALA A 182 -12.43 -60.45 35.53
C ALA A 182 -12.14 -60.29 37.03
N LEU A 183 -12.17 -59.06 37.56
CA LEU A 183 -11.99 -58.76 38.99
C LEU A 183 -13.23 -59.06 39.84
N GLY A 184 -14.28 -59.66 39.28
CA GLY A 184 -15.47 -60.06 40.03
C GLY A 184 -16.32 -58.90 40.57
N LYS A 185 -15.98 -57.66 40.23
CA LYS A 185 -16.81 -56.48 40.53
C LYS A 185 -18.02 -56.51 39.60
N LYS A 186 -19.04 -57.27 39.99
CA LYS A 186 -20.39 -57.13 39.42
C LYS A 186 -20.83 -55.69 39.64
N THR A 187 -21.31 -55.06 38.57
CA THR A 187 -21.95 -53.75 38.56
C THR A 187 -23.03 -53.64 39.62
#